data_AF-A0A5B9YFS0-F1
#
_entry.id   AF-A0A5B9YFS0-F1
#
_cell.length_a   1.000
_cell.length_b   1.000
_cell.length_c   1.000
_cell.angle_alpha   90.00
_cell.angle_beta   90.00
_cell.angle_gamma   90.00
#
_symmetry.space_group_name_H-M   'P 1'
#
loop_
_entity.id
_entity.type
_entity.pdbx_description
1 polymer ?
#
loop_
_entity_poly.entity_id
_entity_poly.type
_entity_poly.pdbx_seq_one_letter_code
_entity_poly.pdbx_strand_id
1 'polypeptide(L)'
;MIVELLMVIIGVLSGAVMYSYYIPKWILKKDIRKNTTDANPGGYNAYSAHKGIGLVCILLDMLKGFIPVYLFVKIKGIETPWITFMVLAPVLGHAFTPFLKGKGGKALSTAAGSMLGLTPASSLGILLVTMAIFFSFVLIIDPFASRVVGVMLVFNIVTMLFRLANLWLTIASWGITGILWYKQLQVRDPRRAVVYWWFSKNANNHYRELS
;
A
#
# COMPACT_ATOMS: atom_id res chain seq x y z
N MET A 1 8.96 23.50 -12.99
CA MET A 1 8.45 22.43 -13.88
C MET A 1 9.46 21.28 -14.08
N ILE A 2 10.72 21.56 -14.44
CA ILE A 2 11.75 20.51 -14.68
C ILE A 2 12.05 19.71 -13.40
N VAL A 3 12.23 20.40 -12.26
CA VAL A 3 12.55 19.75 -10.98
C VAL A 3 11.44 18.79 -10.55
N GLU A 4 10.18 19.21 -10.68
CA GLU A 4 9.01 18.41 -10.34
C GLU A 4 8.92 17.16 -11.21
N LEU A 5 9.14 17.31 -12.53
CA LEU A 5 9.18 16.19 -13.46
C LEU A 5 10.27 15.18 -13.09
N LEU A 6 11.49 15.66 -12.81
CA LEU A 6 12.61 14.80 -12.40
C LEU A 6 12.29 14.05 -11.09
N MET A 7 11.70 14.74 -10.12
CA MET A 7 11.28 14.11 -8.86
C MET A 7 10.21 13.04 -9.07
N VAL A 8 9.22 13.29 -9.94
CA VAL A 8 8.20 12.29 -10.31
C VAL A 8 8.84 11.07 -10.96
N ILE A 9 9.79 11.25 -11.88
CA ILE A 9 10.54 10.16 -12.51
C ILE A 9 11.30 9.36 -11.44
N ILE A 10 12.01 10.04 -10.54
CA ILE A 10 12.71 9.41 -9.42
C ILE A 10 11.72 8.63 -8.54
N GLY A 11 10.54 9.17 -8.28
CA GLY A 11 9.47 8.49 -7.54
C GLY A 11 9.05 7.17 -8.21
N VAL A 12 8.84 7.18 -9.52
CA VAL A 12 8.50 5.97 -10.29
C VAL A 12 9.63 4.95 -10.22
N LEU A 13 10.88 5.37 -10.43
CA LEU A 13 12.04 4.50 -10.40
C LEU A 13 12.28 3.91 -9.01
N SER A 14 12.12 4.72 -7.95
CA SER A 14 12.17 4.28 -6.56
C SER A 14 11.13 3.20 -6.28
N GLY A 15 9.87 3.44 -6.71
CA GLY A 15 8.79 2.47 -6.57
C GLY A 15 9.02 1.17 -7.34
N ALA A 16 9.63 1.25 -8.52
CA ALA A 16 9.88 0.12 -9.39
C ALA A 16 10.77 -0.96 -8.76
N VAL A 17 11.65 -0.61 -7.82
CA VAL A 17 12.48 -1.57 -7.11
C VAL A 17 11.62 -2.52 -6.28
N MET A 18 11.72 -3.82 -6.59
CA MET A 18 10.91 -4.88 -5.97
C MET A 18 11.66 -5.57 -4.82
N TYR A 19 11.87 -4.86 -3.70
CA TYR A 19 12.61 -5.39 -2.54
C TYR A 19 12.03 -6.71 -2.03
N SER A 20 10.70 -6.77 -1.86
CA SER A 20 9.99 -7.98 -1.42
C SER A 20 10.19 -9.19 -2.32
N TYR A 21 10.52 -9.00 -3.60
CA TYR A 21 10.83 -10.10 -4.51
C TYR A 21 12.32 -10.46 -4.50
N TYR A 22 13.19 -9.46 -4.62
CA TYR A 22 14.62 -9.70 -4.79
C TYR A 22 15.31 -10.19 -3.52
N ILE A 23 14.97 -9.62 -2.35
CA ILE A 23 15.66 -9.96 -1.10
C ILE A 23 15.45 -11.44 -0.72
N PRO A 24 14.21 -11.98 -0.65
CA PRO A 24 14.02 -13.41 -0.40
C PRO A 24 14.63 -14.29 -1.49
N LYS A 25 14.58 -13.86 -2.75
CA LYS A 25 15.18 -14.61 -3.86
C LYS A 25 16.69 -14.72 -3.76
N TRP A 26 17.38 -13.69 -3.27
CA TRP A 26 18.84 -13.70 -3.16
C TRP A 26 19.34 -14.31 -1.86
N ILE A 27 18.70 -14.01 -0.73
CA ILE A 27 19.13 -14.45 0.61
C ILE A 27 18.62 -15.86 0.90
N LEU A 28 17.32 -16.12 0.69
CA LEU A 28 16.69 -17.41 1.00
C LEU A 28 16.69 -18.39 -0.18
N LYS A 29 17.13 -17.94 -1.37
CA LYS A 29 17.03 -18.69 -2.64
C LYS A 29 15.60 -19.16 -2.96
N LYS A 30 14.59 -18.43 -2.47
CA LYS A 30 13.17 -18.74 -2.65
C LYS A 30 12.47 -17.70 -3.52
N ASP A 31 11.75 -18.16 -4.54
CA ASP A 31 10.81 -17.30 -5.28
C ASP A 31 9.46 -17.28 -4.53
N ILE A 32 9.20 -16.17 -3.83
CA ILE A 32 8.02 -15.99 -2.97
C ILE A 32 6.68 -16.00 -3.72
N ARG A 33 6.70 -15.97 -5.05
CA ARG A 33 5.48 -16.07 -5.86
C ARG A 33 5.03 -17.52 -6.02
N LYS A 34 5.96 -18.47 -5.91
CA LYS A 34 5.66 -19.90 -6.04
C LYS A 34 4.91 -20.36 -4.80
N ASN A 35 3.99 -21.32 -4.97
CA ASN A 35 3.20 -21.94 -3.90
C ASN A 35 2.35 -20.94 -3.09
N THR A 36 1.91 -19.85 -3.73
CA THR A 36 0.96 -18.89 -3.16
C THR A 36 -0.27 -18.79 -4.07
N THR A 37 -1.42 -18.48 -3.49
CA THR A 37 -2.68 -18.37 -4.23
C THR A 37 -2.72 -17.15 -5.15
N ASP A 38 -1.91 -16.12 -4.87
CA ASP A 38 -1.94 -14.84 -5.58
C ASP A 38 -0.71 -14.56 -6.46
N ALA A 39 0.31 -15.41 -6.39
CA ALA A 39 1.59 -15.25 -7.10
C ALA A 39 2.22 -13.85 -6.97
N ASN A 40 1.89 -13.12 -5.90
CA ASN A 40 2.23 -11.71 -5.75
C ASN A 40 3.69 -11.55 -5.28
N PRO A 41 4.50 -10.67 -5.91
CA PRO A 41 5.89 -10.42 -5.51
C PRO A 41 6.04 -9.48 -4.28
N GLY A 42 4.98 -9.32 -3.48
CA GLY A 42 4.90 -8.31 -2.42
C GLY A 42 5.25 -8.81 -1.02
N GLY A 43 5.23 -7.88 -0.06
CA GLY A 43 5.72 -8.09 1.31
C GLY A 43 4.99 -9.16 2.11
N TYR A 44 3.68 -9.39 1.90
CA TYR A 44 2.93 -10.45 2.60
C TYR A 44 3.49 -11.85 2.30
N ASN A 45 3.84 -12.11 1.04
CA ASN A 45 4.42 -13.38 0.63
C ASN A 45 5.88 -13.50 1.11
N ALA A 46 6.64 -12.39 1.12
CA ALA A 46 7.97 -12.35 1.74
C ALA A 46 7.91 -12.67 3.24
N TYR A 47 6.95 -12.09 3.97
CA TYR A 47 6.72 -12.35 5.39
C TYR A 47 6.30 -13.78 5.67
N SER A 48 5.43 -14.33 4.82
CA SER A 48 5.01 -15.73 4.92
C SER A 48 6.16 -16.70 4.66
N ALA A 49 7.10 -16.35 3.77
CA ALA A 49 8.30 -17.14 3.51
C ALA A 49 9.33 -17.06 4.66
N HIS A 50 9.50 -15.89 5.27
CA HIS A 50 10.32 -15.68 6.45
C HIS A 50 9.96 -14.36 7.15
N LYS A 51 9.50 -14.44 8.40
CA LYS A 51 8.98 -13.27 9.14
C LYS A 51 9.94 -12.08 9.20
N GLY A 52 11.19 -12.31 9.64
CA GLY A 52 12.20 -11.24 9.78
C GLY A 52 12.52 -10.54 8.45
N ILE A 53 12.96 -11.30 7.44
CA ILE A 53 13.23 -10.78 6.09
C ILE A 53 12.00 -10.10 5.48
N GLY A 54 10.81 -10.68 5.63
CA GLY A 54 9.59 -10.07 5.12
C GLY A 54 9.26 -8.74 5.78
N LEU A 55 9.50 -8.58 7.08
CA LEU A 55 9.33 -7.31 7.78
C LEU A 55 10.28 -6.23 7.25
N VAL A 56 11.54 -6.60 7.01
CA VAL A 56 12.52 -5.72 6.36
C VAL A 56 12.07 -5.34 4.94
N CYS A 57 11.56 -6.30 4.17
CA CYS A 57 11.06 -6.02 2.82
C CYS A 57 9.86 -5.06 2.82
N ILE A 58 8.91 -5.25 3.74
CA ILE A 58 7.76 -4.37 3.93
C ILE A 58 8.23 -2.96 4.29
N LEU A 59 9.20 -2.82 5.18
CA LEU A 59 9.78 -1.54 5.56
C LEU A 59 10.45 -0.85 4.37
N LEU A 60 11.27 -1.57 3.59
CA LEU A 60 11.92 -1.02 2.39
C LEU A 60 10.91 -0.62 1.31
N ASP A 61 9.87 -1.43 1.10
CA ASP A 61 8.77 -1.11 0.18
C ASP A 61 7.97 0.10 0.65
N MET A 62 7.87 0.35 1.95
CA MET A 62 7.28 1.57 2.50
C MET A 62 8.21 2.77 2.32
N LEU A 63 9.50 2.63 2.66
CA LEU A 63 10.49 3.71 2.58
C LEU A 63 10.67 4.25 1.16
N LYS A 64 10.63 3.38 0.14
CA LYS A 64 10.74 3.82 -1.26
C LYS A 64 9.55 4.67 -1.73
N GLY A 65 8.40 4.57 -1.06
CA GLY A 65 7.26 5.47 -1.25
C GLY A 65 7.38 6.74 -0.40
N PHE A 66 7.78 6.58 0.86
CA PHE A 66 7.92 7.67 1.83
C PHE A 66 8.97 8.70 1.42
N ILE A 67 10.21 8.28 1.20
CA ILE A 67 11.36 9.16 0.97
C ILE A 67 11.11 10.14 -0.18
N PRO A 68 10.75 9.71 -1.40
CA PRO A 68 10.59 10.64 -2.50
C PRO A 68 9.43 11.62 -2.27
N VAL A 69 8.30 11.18 -1.70
CA VAL A 69 7.16 12.07 -1.41
C VAL A 69 7.52 13.07 -0.30
N TYR A 70 8.16 12.61 0.76
CA TYR A 70 8.63 13.47 1.86
C TYR A 70 9.53 14.59 1.36
N LEU A 71 10.52 14.25 0.54
CA LEU A 71 11.45 15.23 -0.03
C LEU A 71 10.73 16.22 -0.96
N PHE A 72 9.81 15.72 -1.79
CA PHE A 72 9.00 16.59 -2.65
C PHE A 72 8.19 17.58 -1.83
N VAL A 73 7.48 17.12 -0.79
CA VAL A 73 6.66 17.96 0.09
C VAL A 73 7.51 19.02 0.78
N LYS A 74 8.71 18.67 1.25
CA LYS A 74 9.64 19.64 1.86
C LYS A 74 10.09 20.74 0.90
N ILE A 75 10.25 20.43 -0.38
CA ILE A 75 10.82 21.35 -1.37
C ILE A 75 9.72 22.14 -2.10
N LYS A 76 8.55 21.54 -2.35
CA LYS A 76 7.49 22.06 -3.22
C LYS A 76 6.15 22.27 -2.51
N GLY A 77 5.98 21.73 -1.30
CA GLY A 77 4.70 21.75 -0.59
C GLY A 77 3.65 20.84 -1.23
N ILE A 78 2.40 20.99 -0.76
CA ILE A 78 1.25 20.16 -1.15
C ILE A 78 0.21 20.90 -2.00
N GLU A 79 0.34 22.21 -2.18
CA GLU A 79 -0.65 23.02 -2.92
C GLU A 79 -0.48 22.96 -4.44
N THR A 80 0.61 22.37 -4.91
CA THR A 80 0.91 22.22 -6.33
C THR A 80 0.18 21.01 -6.94
N PRO A 81 -0.33 21.08 -8.19
CA PRO A 81 -0.90 19.91 -8.88
C PRO A 81 0.09 18.75 -9.03
N TRP A 82 1.39 19.04 -8.99
CA TRP A 82 2.45 18.03 -9.08
C TRP A 82 2.46 17.04 -7.92
N ILE A 83 1.86 17.39 -6.77
CA ILE A 83 1.77 16.48 -5.62
C ILE A 83 0.99 15.21 -5.98
N THR A 84 -0.02 15.32 -6.86
CA THR A 84 -0.82 14.18 -7.32
C THR A 84 0.06 13.15 -8.02
N PHE A 85 0.84 13.59 -9.00
CA PHE A 85 1.76 12.73 -9.72
C PHE A 85 2.83 12.16 -8.81
N MET A 86 3.33 12.98 -7.87
CA MET A 86 4.38 12.57 -6.96
C MET A 86 3.93 11.46 -5.99
N VAL A 87 2.74 11.61 -5.39
CA VAL A 87 2.17 10.62 -4.47
C VAL A 87 1.89 9.30 -5.18
N LEU A 88 1.40 9.37 -6.43
CA LEU A 88 1.11 8.21 -7.27
C LEU A 88 2.36 7.53 -7.83
N ALA A 89 3.45 8.27 -8.07
CA ALA A 89 4.61 7.80 -8.79
C ALA A 89 5.25 6.52 -8.20
N PRO A 90 5.61 6.44 -6.90
CA PRO A 90 6.14 5.21 -6.32
C PRO A 90 5.14 4.04 -6.37
N VAL A 91 3.85 4.32 -6.21
CA VAL A 91 2.78 3.31 -6.23
C VAL A 91 2.66 2.70 -7.63
N LEU A 92 2.65 3.54 -8.67
CA LEU A 92 2.65 3.11 -10.07
C LEU A 92 3.92 2.34 -10.42
N GLY A 93 5.09 2.83 -10.00
CA GLY A 93 6.37 2.15 -10.18
C GLY A 93 6.35 0.74 -9.62
N HIS A 94 5.85 0.56 -8.39
CA HIS A 94 5.75 -0.77 -7.78
C HIS A 94 4.69 -1.66 -8.44
N ALA A 95 3.52 -1.10 -8.74
CA ALA A 95 2.42 -1.84 -9.33
C ALA A 95 2.75 -2.33 -10.75
N PHE A 96 3.41 -1.50 -11.54
CA PHE A 96 3.68 -1.74 -12.96
C PHE A 96 5.17 -1.78 -13.26
N THR A 97 5.96 -2.33 -12.34
CA THR A 97 7.43 -2.32 -12.45
C THR A 97 7.93 -2.92 -13.77
N PRO A 98 8.83 -2.23 -14.50
CA PRO A 98 9.43 -2.74 -15.72
C PRO A 98 10.31 -3.98 -15.45
N PHE A 99 10.88 -4.09 -14.25
CA PHE A 99 11.77 -5.20 -13.89
C PHE A 99 11.06 -6.56 -13.85
N LEU A 100 9.72 -6.56 -13.71
CA LEU A 100 8.88 -7.75 -13.78
C LEU A 100 7.92 -7.71 -14.97
N LYS A 101 8.29 -7.04 -16.07
CA LYS A 101 7.47 -6.93 -17.31
C LYS A 101 6.05 -6.41 -17.02
N GLY A 102 5.92 -5.40 -16.15
CA GLY A 102 4.64 -4.83 -15.73
C GLY A 102 3.87 -5.64 -14.68
N LYS A 103 4.35 -6.84 -14.31
CA LYS A 103 3.74 -7.72 -13.32
C LYS A 103 4.26 -7.44 -11.90
N GLY A 104 4.14 -6.18 -11.48
CA GLY A 104 4.50 -5.74 -10.14
C GLY A 104 3.51 -6.19 -9.06
N GLY A 105 3.72 -5.71 -7.83
CA GLY A 105 2.93 -6.12 -6.67
C GLY A 105 1.65 -5.29 -6.45
N LYS A 106 0.90 -5.62 -5.40
CA LYS A 106 -0.32 -4.88 -4.98
C LYS A 106 -0.06 -3.45 -4.48
N ALA A 107 1.18 -3.05 -4.26
CA ALA A 107 1.59 -1.69 -3.84
C ALA A 107 1.05 -1.19 -2.49
N LEU A 108 0.62 -2.10 -1.59
CA LEU A 108 0.04 -1.72 -0.29
C LEU A 108 1.04 -0.96 0.60
N SER A 109 2.23 -1.53 0.83
CA SER A 109 3.27 -0.89 1.64
C SER A 109 3.79 0.40 1.01
N THR A 110 3.96 0.41 -0.31
CA THR A 110 4.40 1.60 -1.07
C THR A 110 3.38 2.73 -0.96
N ALA A 111 2.09 2.43 -1.08
CA ALA A 111 1.01 3.43 -0.92
C ALA A 111 0.96 4.00 0.50
N ALA A 112 1.09 3.15 1.53
CA ALA A 112 1.20 3.61 2.91
C ALA A 112 2.41 4.53 3.11
N GLY A 113 3.56 4.17 2.53
CA GLY A 113 4.76 5.00 2.52
C GLY A 113 4.54 6.36 1.86
N SER A 114 3.98 6.37 0.64
CA SER A 114 3.66 7.62 -0.08
C SER A 114 2.77 8.55 0.74
N MET A 115 1.73 8.00 1.38
CA MET A 115 0.82 8.79 2.22
C MET A 115 1.50 9.32 3.49
N LEU A 116 2.37 8.50 4.13
CA LEU A 116 3.19 8.95 5.26
C LEU A 116 4.21 10.03 4.88
N GLY A 117 4.65 10.07 3.61
CA GLY A 117 5.52 11.13 3.11
C GLY A 117 4.87 12.52 3.18
N LEU A 118 3.55 12.61 3.29
CA LEU A 118 2.82 13.89 3.43
C LEU A 118 2.95 14.53 4.82
N THR A 119 3.43 13.79 5.82
CA THR A 119 3.51 14.21 7.23
C THR A 119 4.13 15.58 7.52
N PRO A 120 5.12 16.09 6.74
CA PRO A 120 5.65 17.43 6.98
C PRO A 120 4.65 18.56 6.77
N ALA A 121 3.61 18.34 5.97
CA ALA A 121 2.64 19.35 5.56
C ALA A 121 1.18 18.94 5.84
N SER A 122 0.93 17.69 6.25
CA SER A 122 -0.42 17.17 6.42
C SER A 122 -0.47 15.98 7.37
N SER A 123 -1.50 15.92 8.22
CA SER A 123 -1.78 14.79 9.10
C SER A 123 -2.43 13.58 8.39
N LEU A 124 -2.70 13.67 7.08
CA LEU A 124 -3.41 12.63 6.32
C LEU A 124 -2.71 11.27 6.37
N GLY A 125 -1.38 11.24 6.33
CA GLY A 125 -0.61 10.00 6.49
C GLY A 125 -0.83 9.33 7.85
N ILE A 126 -0.87 10.13 8.92
CA ILE A 126 -1.13 9.66 10.29
C ILE A 126 -2.57 9.16 10.40
N LEU A 127 -3.54 9.93 9.87
CA LEU A 127 -4.94 9.51 9.84
C LEU A 127 -5.13 8.16 9.16
N LEU A 128 -4.49 7.95 8.00
CA LEU A 128 -4.55 6.69 7.28
C LEU A 128 -3.98 5.53 8.10
N VAL A 129 -2.81 5.72 8.75
CA VAL A 129 -2.21 4.68 9.59
C VAL A 129 -3.10 4.37 10.79
N THR A 130 -3.65 5.39 11.45
CA THR A 130 -4.59 5.20 12.57
C THR A 130 -5.82 4.40 12.14
N MET A 131 -6.42 4.73 10.99
CA MET A 131 -7.52 3.95 10.43
C MET A 131 -7.10 2.51 10.11
N ALA A 132 -5.93 2.31 9.50
CA ALA A 132 -5.43 0.98 9.18
C ALA A 132 -5.23 0.10 10.43
N ILE A 133 -4.76 0.69 11.53
CA ILE A 133 -4.65 0.03 12.84
C ILE A 133 -6.04 -0.30 13.38
N PHE A 134 -6.97 0.66 13.39
CA PHE A 134 -8.34 0.45 13.86
C PHE A 134 -9.05 -0.71 13.13
N PHE A 135 -9.00 -0.72 11.79
CA PHE A 135 -9.60 -1.79 10.98
C PHE A 135 -8.81 -3.11 10.99
N SER A 136 -7.64 -3.14 11.64
CA SER A 136 -6.84 -4.36 11.81
C SER A 136 -7.01 -5.02 13.17
N PHE A 137 -7.32 -4.24 14.21
CA PHE A 137 -7.35 -4.71 15.59
C PHE A 137 -8.68 -4.51 16.31
N VAL A 138 -9.55 -3.60 15.84
CA VAL A 138 -10.84 -3.32 16.48
C VAL A 138 -11.99 -3.84 15.62
N LEU A 139 -12.12 -3.32 14.40
CA LEU A 139 -13.14 -3.73 13.44
C LEU A 139 -12.47 -4.44 12.26
N ILE A 140 -12.36 -5.75 12.36
CA ILE A 140 -11.53 -6.56 11.47
C ILE A 140 -12.26 -6.81 10.16
N ILE A 141 -11.61 -6.44 9.05
CA ILE A 141 -12.00 -6.86 7.69
C ILE A 141 -11.07 -8.01 7.26
N ASP A 142 -11.64 -9.14 6.85
CA ASP A 142 -10.91 -10.30 6.32
C ASP A 142 -11.47 -10.67 4.93
N PRO A 143 -10.64 -10.96 3.91
CA PRO A 143 -9.17 -11.07 3.94
C PRO A 143 -8.43 -9.74 4.05
N PHE A 144 -7.16 -9.78 4.51
CA PHE A 144 -6.27 -8.62 4.64
C PHE A 144 -6.26 -7.70 3.41
N ALA A 145 -6.35 -8.28 2.22
CA ALA A 145 -6.32 -7.50 1.00
C ALA A 145 -7.60 -6.66 0.77
N SER A 146 -8.77 -7.19 1.16
CA SER A 146 -10.04 -6.43 1.16
C SER A 146 -10.04 -5.33 2.22
N ARG A 147 -9.37 -5.56 3.36
CA ARG A 147 -9.21 -4.55 4.41
C ARG A 147 -8.55 -3.28 3.90
N VAL A 148 -7.46 -3.41 3.14
CA VAL A 148 -6.71 -2.23 2.69
C VAL A 148 -7.55 -1.37 1.74
N VAL A 149 -8.26 -1.99 0.79
CA VAL A 149 -9.17 -1.26 -0.11
C VAL A 149 -10.32 -0.62 0.70
N GLY A 150 -10.91 -1.35 1.65
CA GLY A 150 -11.96 -0.83 2.51
C GLY A 150 -11.50 0.37 3.35
N VAL A 151 -10.32 0.29 3.97
CA VAL A 151 -9.71 1.39 4.73
C VAL A 151 -9.49 2.61 3.84
N MET A 152 -8.97 2.42 2.63
CA MET A 152 -8.76 3.52 1.68
C MET A 152 -10.07 4.17 1.23
N LEU A 153 -11.13 3.40 1.02
CA LEU A 153 -12.46 3.93 0.70
C LEU A 153 -13.02 4.77 1.86
N VAL A 154 -12.98 4.25 3.08
CA VAL A 154 -13.42 4.97 4.28
C VAL A 154 -12.58 6.24 4.48
N PHE A 155 -11.26 6.15 4.31
CA PHE A 155 -10.36 7.28 4.36
C PHE A 155 -10.77 8.38 3.37
N ASN A 156 -10.98 8.05 2.09
CA ASN A 156 -11.38 9.02 1.08
C ASN A 156 -12.70 9.70 1.44
N ILE A 157 -13.71 8.92 1.85
CA ILE A 157 -15.02 9.44 2.25
C ILE A 157 -14.87 10.43 3.41
N VAL A 158 -14.14 10.05 4.47
CA VAL A 158 -13.90 10.92 5.63
C VAL A 158 -13.17 12.20 5.21
N THR A 159 -12.11 12.10 4.41
CA THR A 159 -11.36 13.28 3.97
C THR A 159 -12.20 14.24 3.12
N MET A 160 -13.12 13.72 2.31
CA MET A 160 -14.02 14.55 1.50
C MET A 160 -15.12 15.20 2.35
N LEU A 161 -15.78 14.43 3.24
CA LEU A 161 -16.86 14.93 4.08
C LEU A 161 -16.40 16.05 5.00
N PHE A 162 -15.21 15.91 5.60
CA PHE A 162 -14.64 16.89 6.52
C PHE A 162 -13.68 17.89 5.84
N ARG A 163 -13.53 17.82 4.51
CA ARG A 163 -12.64 18.69 3.72
C ARG A 163 -11.20 18.75 4.28
N LEU A 164 -10.67 17.60 4.68
CA LEU A 164 -9.35 17.48 5.32
C LEU A 164 -8.18 17.49 4.33
N ALA A 165 -8.49 17.42 3.03
CA ALA A 165 -7.51 17.37 1.95
C ALA A 165 -7.85 18.40 0.87
N ASN A 166 -6.82 18.97 0.24
CA ASN A 166 -7.02 19.78 -0.96
C ASN A 166 -7.40 18.89 -2.16
N LEU A 167 -7.80 19.53 -3.27
CA LEU A 167 -8.25 18.84 -4.47
C LEU A 167 -7.21 17.84 -4.99
N TRP A 168 -5.94 18.25 -5.04
CA TRP A 168 -4.86 17.44 -5.60
C TRP A 168 -4.60 16.18 -4.78
N LEU A 169 -4.54 16.29 -3.45
CA LEU A 169 -4.39 15.14 -2.57
C LEU A 169 -5.59 14.21 -2.60
N THR A 170 -6.81 14.75 -2.77
CA THR A 170 -8.02 13.96 -2.96
C THR A 170 -7.95 13.14 -4.26
N ILE A 171 -7.55 13.75 -5.37
CA ILE A 171 -7.35 13.04 -6.64
C ILE A 171 -6.27 11.96 -6.48
N ALA A 172 -5.17 12.27 -5.78
CA ALA A 172 -4.09 11.33 -5.53
C ALA A 172 -4.56 10.11 -4.73
N SER A 173 -5.31 10.30 -3.64
CA SER A 173 -5.77 9.21 -2.77
C SER A 173 -6.81 8.31 -3.44
N TRP A 174 -7.70 8.88 -4.26
CA TRP A 174 -8.59 8.12 -5.13
C TRP A 174 -7.83 7.35 -6.20
N GLY A 175 -6.79 7.94 -6.80
CA GLY A 175 -5.90 7.27 -7.73
C GLY A 175 -5.18 6.07 -7.10
N ILE A 176 -4.64 6.23 -5.88
CA ILE A 176 -4.06 5.11 -5.11
C ILE A 176 -5.11 4.02 -4.94
N THR A 177 -6.31 4.37 -4.49
CA THR A 177 -7.40 3.42 -4.24
C THR A 177 -7.75 2.64 -5.51
N GLY A 178 -7.83 3.31 -6.65
CA GLY A 178 -8.06 2.67 -7.95
C GLY A 178 -6.95 1.69 -8.34
N ILE A 179 -5.67 2.05 -8.14
CA ILE A 179 -4.54 1.15 -8.41
C ILE A 179 -4.59 -0.08 -7.50
N LEU A 180 -4.81 0.12 -6.19
CA LEU A 180 -4.89 -0.97 -5.22
C LEU A 180 -6.06 -1.91 -5.55
N TRP A 181 -7.22 -1.36 -5.87
CA TRP A 181 -8.39 -2.12 -6.30
C TRP A 181 -8.07 -2.92 -7.56
N TYR A 182 -7.55 -2.27 -8.60
CA TYR A 182 -7.22 -2.93 -9.87
C TYR A 182 -6.26 -4.11 -9.66
N LYS A 183 -5.19 -3.91 -8.87
CA LYS A 183 -4.25 -4.98 -8.52
C LYS A 183 -4.90 -6.08 -7.68
N GLN A 184 -5.87 -5.73 -6.85
CA GLN A 184 -6.61 -6.70 -6.06
C GLN A 184 -7.54 -7.57 -6.91
N LEU A 185 -8.17 -7.02 -7.96
CA LEU A 185 -9.01 -7.80 -8.90
C LEU A 185 -8.23 -8.87 -9.66
N GLN A 186 -6.92 -8.69 -9.83
CA GLN A 186 -6.06 -9.70 -10.46
C GLN A 186 -5.82 -10.93 -9.56
N VAL A 187 -6.17 -10.83 -8.28
CA VAL A 187 -6.03 -11.92 -7.31
C VAL A 187 -7.37 -12.58 -7.07
N ARG A 188 -7.46 -13.86 -7.43
CA ARG A 188 -8.62 -14.70 -7.12
C ARG A 188 -8.49 -15.26 -5.71
N ASP A 189 -8.90 -14.48 -4.71
CA ASP A 189 -9.21 -15.04 -3.38
C ASP A 189 -10.68 -15.51 -3.40
N PRO A 190 -10.96 -16.81 -3.25
CA PRO A 190 -12.34 -17.32 -3.25
C PRO A 190 -13.13 -16.90 -1.99
N ARG A 191 -12.46 -16.38 -0.96
CA ARG A 191 -13.11 -15.98 0.29
C ARG A 191 -13.87 -14.67 0.13
N ARG A 192 -15.13 -14.67 0.55
CA ARG A 192 -15.94 -13.46 0.65
C ARG A 192 -15.41 -12.57 1.77
N ALA A 193 -15.40 -11.26 1.53
CA ALA A 193 -15.02 -10.30 2.56
C ALA A 193 -16.04 -10.32 3.71
N VAL A 194 -15.54 -10.43 4.93
CA VAL A 194 -16.34 -10.39 6.16
C VAL A 194 -15.82 -9.30 7.08
N VAL A 195 -16.74 -8.65 7.80
CA VAL A 195 -16.44 -7.60 8.78
C VAL A 195 -16.95 -8.08 10.13
N TYR A 196 -16.09 -8.08 11.14
CA TYR A 196 -16.46 -8.50 12.48
C TYR A 196 -15.64 -7.76 13.54
N TRP A 197 -16.21 -7.64 14.74
CA TRP A 197 -15.54 -7.05 15.89
C TRP A 197 -14.48 -7.99 16.45
N TRP A 198 -13.38 -7.47 16.98
CA TRP A 198 -12.29 -8.29 17.52
C TRP A 198 -12.74 -9.29 18.59
N PHE A 199 -13.67 -8.91 19.48
CA PHE A 199 -14.23 -9.81 20.49
C PHE A 199 -15.09 -10.94 19.89
N SER A 200 -15.59 -10.80 18.66
CA SER A 200 -16.34 -11.85 17.95
C SER A 200 -15.42 -12.90 17.29
N LYS A 201 -14.12 -12.63 17.18
CA LYS A 201 -13.15 -13.51 16.51
C LYS A 201 -13.07 -14.90 17.15
N ASN A 202 -13.15 -14.97 18.48
CA ASN A 202 -13.07 -16.23 19.21
C ASN A 202 -14.34 -17.08 19.06
N ALA A 203 -15.51 -16.45 18.88
CA ALA A 203 -16.76 -17.18 18.63
C ALA A 203 -16.74 -17.83 17.23
N ASN A 204 -16.24 -17.14 16.21
CA ASN A 204 -16.24 -17.64 14.82
C ASN A 204 -15.18 -18.73 14.54
N ASN A 205 -14.06 -18.75 15.26
CA ASN A 205 -13.09 -19.84 15.14
C ASN A 205 -13.68 -21.16 15.66
N HIS A 206 -14.50 -21.11 16.70
CA HIS A 206 -15.13 -22.30 17.29
C HIS A 206 -16.12 -22.98 16.32
N TYR A 207 -16.82 -22.21 15.47
CA TYR A 207 -17.72 -22.75 14.46
C TYR A 207 -17.01 -23.30 13.20
N ARG A 208 -15.81 -22.82 12.88
CA ARG A 208 -15.02 -23.31 11.73
C ARG A 208 -14.27 -24.60 12.01
N GLU A 209 -14.03 -24.95 13.27
CA GLU A 209 -13.42 -26.23 13.66
C GLU A 209 -14.45 -27.38 13.75
N LEU A 210 -15.74 -27.06 13.74
CA LEU A 210 -16.85 -28.02 13.80
C LEU A 210 -17.47 -28.35 12.43
N SER A 211 -16.94 -27.79 11.33
CA SER A 211 -17.39 -27.99 9.94
C SER A 211 -16.30 -28.64 9.09
#